data_AF-A0A3N0WKQ2-F1
#
_entry.id   AF-A0A3N0WKQ2-F1
#
_cell.length_a   1.000
_cell.length_b   1.000
_cell.length_c   1.000
_cell.angle_alpha   90.00
_cell.angle_beta   90.00
_cell.angle_gamma   90.00
#
_symmetry.space_group_name_H-M   'P 1'
#
loop_
_entity.id
_entity.type
_entity.pdbx_description
1 polymer ?
#
loop_
_entity_poly.entity_id
_entity_poly.type
_entity_poly.pdbx_seq_one_letter_code
_entity_poly.pdbx_strand_id
1 'polypeptide(L)'
;MKKSIIIFFTVLGMFLNAQNIKTKRGIINLDGIPVAKISSKSNEYIFMDLKETPLYTIQFIDKSVVDSVRDSYIRINRVYNREKSIDLDYISPSAFSGEEKSAVYTSVKGLKIIDNKGINVKALDELFANVPKRKLDTKTKEAYTIRTKIDKMNIEVNKVGEILSNGVPVGYFTNLPVSFGSDDTIMDKTFVDIEIYDAKSKYIGKYITTTKQLKTAGGKSFTLYREMSGRASILKYPTYKAIAERMAIMDPNFIKVQEKVSVGPVVKETTH
;
A
#
# COMPACT_ATOMS: atom_id res chain seq x y z
N MET A 1 -27.44 37.14 -25.69
CA MET A 1 -26.83 36.24 -24.67
C MET A 1 -26.39 34.87 -25.22
N LYS A 2 -27.10 34.22 -26.16
CA LYS A 2 -26.68 32.91 -26.72
C LYS A 2 -25.36 32.93 -27.52
N LYS A 3 -25.08 34.00 -28.28
CA LYS A 3 -23.85 34.13 -29.08
C LYS A 3 -22.58 34.31 -28.25
N SER A 4 -22.66 35.04 -27.14
CA SER A 4 -21.52 35.28 -26.23
C SER A 4 -21.09 34.02 -25.46
N ILE A 5 -22.04 33.12 -25.15
CA ILE A 5 -21.75 31.82 -24.50
C ILE A 5 -20.99 30.89 -25.46
N ILE A 6 -21.36 30.86 -26.74
CA ILE A 6 -20.70 30.01 -27.74
C ILE A 6 -19.23 30.43 -27.92
N ILE A 7 -18.96 31.74 -27.98
CA ILE A 7 -17.60 32.29 -28.09
C ILE A 7 -16.77 31.93 -26.84
N PHE A 8 -17.36 32.00 -25.65
CA PHE A 8 -16.68 31.63 -24.42
C PHE A 8 -16.27 30.14 -24.42
N PHE A 9 -17.14 29.23 -24.86
CA PHE A 9 -16.81 27.80 -24.97
C PHE A 9 -15.78 27.48 -26.08
N THR A 10 -15.77 28.22 -27.19
CA THR A 10 -14.77 28.01 -28.26
C THR A 10 -13.39 28.52 -27.84
N VAL A 11 -13.32 29.66 -27.15
CA VAL A 11 -12.05 30.20 -26.62
C VAL A 11 -11.52 29.30 -25.49
N LEU A 12 -12.40 28.81 -24.59
CA LEU A 12 -12.01 27.87 -23.54
C LEU A 12 -11.49 26.53 -24.12
N GLY A 13 -12.06 26.09 -25.24
CA GLY A 13 -11.60 24.90 -25.97
C GLY A 13 -10.18 25.01 -26.54
N MET A 14 -9.74 26.21 -26.96
CA MET A 14 -8.37 26.42 -27.44
C MET A 14 -7.32 26.44 -26.33
N PHE A 15 -7.70 26.80 -25.10
CA PHE A 15 -6.80 26.75 -23.94
C PHE A 15 -6.63 25.32 -23.39
N LEU A 16 -7.53 24.41 -23.74
CA LEU A 16 -7.41 22.99 -23.44
C LEU A 16 -6.62 22.29 -24.55
N ASN A 17 -5.29 22.50 -24.57
CA ASN A 17 -4.36 21.73 -25.39
C ASN A 17 -4.30 20.27 -24.90
N ALA A 18 -5.36 19.51 -25.18
CA ALA A 18 -5.43 18.09 -24.95
C ALA A 18 -4.57 17.37 -25.99
N GLN A 19 -3.27 17.24 -25.70
CA GLN A 19 -2.36 16.40 -26.50
C GLN A 19 -2.94 14.99 -26.63
N ASN A 20 -3.06 14.51 -27.86
CA ASN A 20 -3.70 13.25 -28.16
C ASN A 20 -2.68 12.11 -27.98
N ILE A 21 -2.90 11.28 -26.96
CA ILE A 21 -2.02 10.16 -26.62
C ILE A 21 -2.71 8.87 -27.06
N LYS A 22 -2.09 8.13 -28.00
CA LYS A 22 -2.60 6.83 -28.48
C LYS A 22 -1.53 5.77 -28.46
N THR A 23 -1.82 4.65 -27.81
CA THR A 23 -0.98 3.44 -27.89
C THR A 23 -1.67 2.42 -28.76
N LYS A 24 -0.99 1.94 -29.82
CA LYS A 24 -1.51 0.90 -30.71
C LYS A 24 -0.40 -0.09 -31.04
N ARG A 25 -0.63 -1.38 -30.80
CA ARG A 25 0.35 -2.47 -31.04
C ARG A 25 1.72 -2.19 -30.40
N GLY A 26 1.74 -1.68 -29.17
CA GLY A 26 2.98 -1.36 -28.46
C GLY A 26 3.71 -0.11 -28.97
N ILE A 27 3.15 0.68 -29.89
CA ILE A 27 3.71 1.95 -30.33
C ILE A 27 2.94 3.10 -29.68
N ILE A 28 3.65 3.98 -28.99
CA ILE A 28 3.13 5.20 -28.38
C ILE A 28 3.18 6.31 -29.43
N ASN A 29 2.02 6.90 -29.73
CA ASN A 29 1.87 8.01 -30.64
C ASN A 29 1.39 9.25 -29.89
N LEU A 30 2.05 10.37 -30.13
CA LEU A 30 1.65 11.70 -29.67
C LEU A 30 1.22 12.53 -30.87
N ASP A 31 -0.03 12.97 -30.89
CA ASP A 31 -0.63 13.74 -31.99
C ASP A 31 -0.45 13.06 -33.37
N GLY A 32 -0.43 11.72 -33.38
CA GLY A 32 -0.25 10.91 -34.59
C GLY A 32 1.21 10.59 -34.96
N ILE A 33 2.19 11.15 -34.24
CA ILE A 33 3.61 10.91 -34.44
C ILE A 33 4.07 9.75 -33.54
N PRO A 34 4.68 8.67 -34.07
CA PRO A 34 5.26 7.61 -33.25
C PRO A 34 6.49 8.14 -32.51
N VAL A 35 6.52 8.00 -31.20
CA VAL A 35 7.60 8.56 -30.36
C VAL A 35 8.36 7.52 -29.54
N ALA A 36 7.70 6.43 -29.15
CA ALA A 36 8.28 5.41 -28.31
C ALA A 36 7.57 4.07 -28.48
N LYS A 37 8.18 3.00 -27.98
CA LYS A 37 7.58 1.67 -27.90
C LYS A 37 7.39 1.26 -26.44
N ILE A 38 6.37 0.46 -26.20
CA ILE A 38 6.06 -0.16 -24.91
C ILE A 38 5.79 -1.64 -25.11
N SER A 39 6.37 -2.46 -24.25
CA SER A 39 6.05 -3.88 -24.14
C SER A 39 5.73 -4.23 -22.68
N SER A 40 5.03 -5.34 -22.48
CA SER A 40 4.70 -5.84 -21.14
C SER A 40 5.28 -7.23 -20.96
N LYS A 41 5.98 -7.46 -19.85
CA LYS A 41 6.51 -8.77 -19.45
C LYS A 41 6.34 -8.92 -17.94
N SER A 42 5.65 -9.96 -17.50
CA SER A 42 5.53 -10.30 -16.06
C SER A 42 5.09 -9.14 -15.14
N ASN A 43 4.05 -8.39 -15.54
CA ASN A 43 3.53 -7.19 -14.85
C ASN A 43 4.50 -5.99 -14.79
N GLU A 44 5.52 -5.99 -15.64
CA GLU A 44 6.44 -4.87 -15.84
C GLU A 44 6.29 -4.32 -17.27
N TYR A 45 6.11 -3.00 -17.38
CA TYR A 45 5.99 -2.28 -18.64
C TYR A 45 7.35 -1.71 -19.02
N ILE A 46 7.91 -2.17 -20.13
CA ILE A 46 9.24 -1.78 -20.61
C ILE A 46 9.06 -0.69 -21.66
N PHE A 47 9.65 0.48 -21.42
CA PHE A 47 9.64 1.61 -22.33
C PHE A 47 10.93 1.63 -23.14
N MET A 48 10.77 1.67 -24.46
CA MET A 48 11.84 1.60 -25.44
C MET A 48 11.77 2.80 -26.40
N ASP A 49 12.92 3.16 -26.96
CA ASP A 49 12.93 4.06 -28.12
C ASP A 49 12.35 3.35 -29.37
N LEU A 50 12.22 4.08 -30.49
CA LEU A 50 11.71 3.49 -31.74
C LEU A 50 12.65 2.41 -32.32
N LYS A 51 13.93 2.42 -31.93
CA LYS A 51 14.97 1.44 -32.29
C LYS A 51 14.97 0.21 -31.36
N GLU A 52 13.99 0.10 -30.47
CA GLU A 52 13.82 -1.03 -29.53
C GLU A 52 14.90 -1.11 -28.44
N THR A 53 15.57 0.02 -28.15
CA THR A 53 16.49 0.12 -27.02
C THR A 53 15.70 0.36 -25.73
N PRO A 54 15.73 -0.54 -24.74
CA PRO A 54 15.01 -0.37 -23.48
C PRO A 54 15.69 0.66 -22.58
N LEU A 55 14.92 1.64 -22.11
CA LEU A 55 15.45 2.77 -21.31
C LEU A 55 15.04 2.68 -19.84
N TYR A 56 13.77 2.41 -19.58
CA TYR A 56 13.24 2.28 -18.22
C TYR A 56 12.03 1.34 -18.19
N THR A 57 11.66 0.91 -16.98
CA THR A 57 10.48 0.10 -16.75
C THR A 57 9.55 0.74 -15.73
N ILE A 58 8.27 0.40 -15.81
CA ILE A 58 7.22 0.78 -14.86
C ILE A 58 6.55 -0.49 -14.35
N GLN A 59 6.49 -0.66 -13.04
CA GLN A 59 5.73 -1.71 -12.37
C GLN A 59 4.62 -1.08 -11.52
N PHE A 60 3.39 -1.58 -11.61
CA PHE A 60 2.32 -1.17 -10.70
C PHE A 60 2.40 -1.97 -9.41
N ILE A 61 2.51 -1.27 -8.29
CA ILE A 61 2.53 -1.84 -6.95
C ILE A 61 1.19 -1.54 -6.30
N ASP A 62 0.52 -2.59 -5.84
CA ASP A 62 -0.69 -2.49 -5.01
C ASP A 62 -0.42 -3.19 -3.68
N LYS A 63 -0.16 -2.39 -2.65
CA LYS A 63 0.27 -2.86 -1.33
C LYS A 63 -0.84 -2.68 -0.31
N SER A 64 -1.16 -3.76 0.41
CA SER A 64 -1.99 -3.66 1.62
C SER A 64 -1.18 -3.04 2.75
N VAL A 65 -1.67 -1.97 3.36
CA VAL A 65 -0.98 -1.28 4.46
C VAL A 65 -1.51 -1.79 5.80
N VAL A 66 -2.77 -1.50 6.11
CA VAL A 66 -3.50 -1.98 7.30
C VAL A 66 -4.98 -2.09 6.92
N ASP A 67 -5.66 -3.13 7.42
CA ASP A 67 -7.08 -3.37 7.18
C ASP A 67 -7.43 -3.37 5.67
N SER A 68 -8.29 -2.44 5.27
CA SER A 68 -8.77 -2.22 3.90
C SER A 68 -8.03 -1.08 3.19
N VAL A 69 -7.02 -0.47 3.83
CA VAL A 69 -6.26 0.62 3.22
C VAL A 69 -5.19 0.03 2.32
N ARG A 70 -5.35 0.27 1.02
CA ARG A 70 -4.38 -0.08 -0.02
C ARG A 70 -3.64 1.17 -0.47
N ASP A 71 -2.34 1.01 -0.67
CA ASP A 71 -1.48 1.99 -1.27
C ASP A 71 -1.09 1.50 -2.67
N SER A 72 -1.55 2.21 -3.70
CA SER A 72 -1.30 1.89 -5.10
C SER A 72 -0.41 2.95 -5.73
N TYR A 73 0.70 2.53 -6.31
CA TYR A 73 1.71 3.42 -6.88
C TYR A 73 2.48 2.72 -8.00
N ILE A 74 3.36 3.45 -8.67
CA ILE A 74 4.27 2.88 -9.66
C ILE A 74 5.70 2.88 -9.15
N ARG A 75 6.43 1.82 -9.48
CA ARG A 75 7.88 1.74 -9.34
C ARG A 75 8.53 1.90 -10.70
N ILE A 76 9.46 2.84 -10.80
CA ILE A 76 10.23 3.09 -12.02
C ILE A 76 11.66 2.60 -11.82
N ASN A 77 12.15 1.78 -12.74
CA ASN A 77 13.53 1.30 -12.74
C ASN A 77 14.24 1.75 -14.02
N ARG A 78 15.52 2.10 -13.94
CA ARG A 78 16.35 2.30 -15.14
C ARG A 78 16.90 0.98 -15.61
N VAL A 79 16.91 0.79 -16.93
CA VAL A 79 17.43 -0.45 -17.52
C VAL A 79 18.97 -0.45 -17.53
N TYR A 80 19.59 0.71 -17.77
CA TYR A 80 21.04 0.87 -17.84
C TYR A 80 21.71 1.16 -16.49
N ASN A 81 20.94 1.39 -15.42
CA ASN A 81 21.43 1.59 -14.05
C ASN A 81 20.45 0.96 -13.04
N ARG A 82 20.51 -0.37 -12.94
CA ARG A 82 19.49 -1.21 -12.26
C ARG A 82 19.45 -1.06 -10.75
N GLU A 83 20.41 -0.38 -10.13
CA GLU A 83 20.53 -0.32 -8.67
C GLU A 83 19.62 0.72 -8.02
N LYS A 84 19.05 1.65 -8.79
CA LYS A 84 18.16 2.71 -8.26
C LYS A 84 16.75 2.54 -8.83
N SER A 85 15.80 2.22 -7.95
CA SER A 85 14.35 2.26 -8.22
C SER A 85 13.72 3.44 -7.49
N ILE A 86 12.66 4.01 -8.05
CA ILE A 86 11.90 5.10 -7.42
C ILE A 86 10.41 4.78 -7.40
N ASP A 87 9.78 5.01 -6.26
CA ASP A 87 8.35 4.80 -6.05
C ASP A 87 7.61 6.14 -6.17
N LEU A 88 6.66 6.23 -7.10
CA LEU A 88 5.97 7.47 -7.48
C LEU A 88 4.46 7.26 -7.59
N ASP A 89 3.70 8.33 -7.39
CA ASP A 89 2.27 8.32 -7.72
C ASP A 89 2.09 8.34 -9.24
N TYR A 90 1.08 7.62 -9.72
CA TYR A 90 0.74 7.60 -11.13
C TYR A 90 -0.55 8.39 -11.38
N ILE A 91 -0.71 8.81 -12.63
CA ILE A 91 -1.94 9.44 -13.10
C ILE A 91 -2.59 8.55 -14.15
N SER A 92 -3.90 8.41 -14.04
CA SER A 92 -4.70 7.60 -14.95
C SER A 92 -5.60 8.52 -15.78
N PRO A 93 -5.69 8.35 -17.10
CA PRO A 93 -6.59 9.15 -17.93
C PRO A 93 -8.07 8.89 -17.60
N SER A 94 -8.40 7.73 -17.04
CA SER A 94 -9.72 7.45 -16.46
C SER A 94 -9.65 6.36 -15.38
N ALA A 95 -10.76 6.13 -14.66
CA ALA A 95 -10.85 5.01 -13.71
C ALA A 95 -10.86 3.62 -14.40
N PHE A 96 -11.09 3.58 -15.72
CA PHE A 96 -11.22 2.35 -16.51
C PHE A 96 -10.05 2.14 -17.47
N SER A 97 -9.04 3.01 -17.47
CA SER A 97 -7.83 2.75 -18.25
C SER A 97 -7.04 1.62 -17.63
N GLY A 98 -6.71 0.63 -18.46
CA GLY A 98 -5.76 -0.41 -18.10
C GLY A 98 -4.39 0.17 -17.72
N GLU A 99 -3.61 -0.62 -16.99
CA GLU A 99 -2.28 -0.26 -16.48
C GLU A 99 -1.34 0.24 -17.59
N GLU A 100 -1.35 -0.37 -18.78
CA GLU A 100 -0.56 0.11 -19.94
C GLU A 100 -0.87 1.57 -20.29
N LYS A 101 -2.15 1.93 -20.42
CA LYS A 101 -2.57 3.30 -20.75
C LYS A 101 -2.18 4.27 -19.63
N SER A 102 -2.30 3.84 -18.37
CA SER A 102 -1.94 4.64 -17.20
C SER A 102 -0.42 4.86 -17.12
N ALA A 103 0.39 3.86 -17.46
CA ALA A 103 1.86 3.98 -17.52
C ALA A 103 2.30 4.96 -18.60
N VAL A 104 1.71 4.86 -19.80
CA VAL A 104 1.98 5.78 -20.91
C VAL A 104 1.54 7.21 -20.55
N TYR A 105 0.32 7.36 -20.03
CA TYR A 105 -0.20 8.67 -19.65
C TYR A 105 0.63 9.33 -18.54
N THR A 106 1.06 8.55 -17.54
CA THR A 106 1.96 9.03 -16.49
C THR A 106 3.31 9.46 -17.05
N SER A 107 3.88 8.69 -17.97
CA SER A 107 5.18 9.02 -18.61
C SER A 107 5.11 10.32 -19.44
N VAL A 108 4.02 10.53 -20.17
CA VAL A 108 3.84 11.71 -21.06
C VAL A 108 3.40 12.94 -20.26
N LYS A 109 2.35 12.84 -19.45
CA LYS A 109 1.72 14.00 -18.79
C LYS A 109 2.23 14.27 -17.39
N GLY A 110 2.45 13.22 -16.60
CA GLY A 110 2.83 13.34 -15.19
C GLY A 110 4.30 13.64 -15.02
N LEU A 111 5.14 12.79 -15.63
CA LEU A 111 6.59 12.84 -15.50
C LEU A 111 7.26 13.63 -16.62
N LYS A 112 6.56 13.84 -17.76
CA LYS A 112 7.08 14.53 -18.95
C LYS A 112 8.40 13.95 -19.46
N ILE A 113 8.58 12.63 -19.31
CA ILE A 113 9.76 11.89 -19.78
C ILE A 113 9.59 11.37 -21.22
N ILE A 114 8.38 11.47 -21.78
CA ILE A 114 8.11 11.24 -23.20
C ILE A 114 7.53 12.52 -23.79
N ASP A 115 8.14 13.00 -24.87
CA ASP A 115 7.66 14.14 -25.64
C ASP A 115 7.58 13.80 -27.13
N ASN A 116 7.28 14.79 -27.98
CA ASN A 116 7.12 14.61 -29.43
C ASN A 116 8.42 14.17 -30.14
N LYS A 117 9.57 14.21 -29.48
CA LYS A 117 10.87 13.73 -30.00
C LYS A 117 11.21 12.30 -29.54
N GLY A 118 10.46 11.76 -28.58
CA GLY A 118 10.69 10.43 -28.03
C GLY A 118 10.87 10.42 -26.51
N ILE A 119 11.57 9.41 -26.01
CA ILE A 119 11.91 9.34 -24.59
C ILE A 119 13.06 10.32 -24.31
N ASN A 120 12.80 11.29 -23.44
CA ASN A 120 13.76 12.31 -23.04
C ASN A 120 14.64 11.78 -21.90
N VAL A 121 15.83 11.29 -22.25
CA VAL A 121 16.79 10.71 -21.29
C VAL A 121 17.22 11.74 -20.24
N LYS A 122 17.35 13.02 -20.59
CA LYS A 122 17.72 14.07 -19.62
C LYS A 122 16.63 14.29 -18.57
N ALA A 123 15.36 14.32 -18.98
CA ALA A 123 14.23 14.40 -18.04
C ALA A 123 14.14 13.16 -17.15
N LEU A 124 14.42 11.97 -17.70
CA LEU A 124 14.55 10.74 -16.93
C LEU A 124 15.72 10.83 -15.93
N ASP A 125 16.85 11.43 -16.35
CA ASP A 125 18.02 11.72 -15.53
C ASP A 125 17.68 12.58 -14.32
N GLU A 126 17.05 13.72 -14.58
CA GLU A 126 16.57 14.67 -13.57
C GLU A 126 15.55 14.04 -12.60
N LEU A 127 14.65 13.17 -13.09
CA LEU A 127 13.64 12.52 -12.25
C LEU A 127 14.26 11.65 -11.14
N PHE A 128 15.36 10.93 -11.40
CA PHE A 128 16.02 10.13 -10.34
C PHE A 128 17.02 10.94 -9.52
N ALA A 129 17.47 12.10 -10.02
CA ALA A 129 18.24 13.04 -9.22
C ALA A 129 17.33 13.75 -8.20
N ASN A 130 16.13 14.14 -8.61
CA ASN A 130 15.16 14.89 -7.82
C ASN A 130 13.82 14.14 -7.72
N VAL A 131 13.81 13.06 -6.96
CA VAL A 131 12.63 12.19 -6.83
C VAL A 131 11.49 12.94 -6.11
N PRO A 132 10.34 13.17 -6.77
CA PRO A 132 9.21 13.82 -6.13
C PRO A 132 8.68 12.96 -4.97
N LYS A 133 8.37 13.60 -3.84
CA LYS A 133 7.73 12.92 -2.71
C LYS A 133 6.31 12.52 -3.07
N ARG A 134 5.95 11.27 -2.78
CA ARG A 134 4.58 10.75 -2.93
C ARG A 134 3.59 11.52 -2.06
N LYS A 135 2.43 11.81 -2.62
CA LYS A 135 1.31 12.51 -1.99
C LYS A 135 0.31 11.50 -1.46
N LEU A 136 0.62 10.95 -0.29
CA LEU A 136 -0.31 10.07 0.42
C LEU A 136 -1.51 10.89 0.94
N ASP A 137 -2.71 10.36 0.72
CA ASP A 137 -3.93 10.89 1.32
C ASP A 137 -3.92 10.65 2.85
N THR A 138 -4.81 11.34 3.57
CA THR A 138 -4.85 11.30 5.04
C THR A 138 -5.09 9.87 5.56
N LYS A 139 -5.97 9.10 4.91
CA LYS A 139 -6.29 7.73 5.33
C LYS A 139 -5.06 6.82 5.18
N THR A 140 -4.32 6.95 4.08
CA THR A 140 -3.10 6.17 3.85
C THR A 140 -1.98 6.56 4.81
N LYS A 141 -1.82 7.85 5.14
CA LYS A 141 -0.85 8.32 6.15
C LYS A 141 -1.15 7.75 7.54
N GLU A 142 -2.42 7.78 7.95
CA GLU A 142 -2.85 7.20 9.22
C GLU A 142 -2.61 5.69 9.24
N ALA A 143 -2.93 4.98 8.15
CA ALA A 143 -2.68 3.55 8.04
C ALA A 143 -1.19 3.20 8.16
N TYR A 144 -0.29 3.97 7.53
CA TYR A 144 1.16 3.76 7.69
C TYR A 144 1.64 4.05 9.13
N THR A 145 1.04 5.04 9.79
CA THR A 145 1.34 5.33 11.20
C THR A 145 0.91 4.17 12.09
N ILE A 146 -0.29 3.62 11.86
CA ILE A 146 -0.78 2.43 12.56
C ILE A 146 0.12 1.23 12.27
N ARG A 147 0.49 0.98 11.00
CA ARG A 147 1.39 -0.12 10.62
C ARG A 147 2.70 -0.06 11.37
N THR A 148 3.30 1.13 11.43
CA THR A 148 4.56 1.36 12.16
C THR A 148 4.40 1.08 13.66
N LYS A 149 3.24 1.40 14.26
CA LYS A 149 2.97 1.05 15.66
C LYS A 149 2.86 -0.47 15.86
N ILE A 150 2.16 -1.18 14.96
CA ILE A 150 2.04 -2.64 15.00
C ILE A 150 3.44 -3.29 14.86
N ASP A 151 4.21 -2.88 13.88
CA ASP A 151 5.54 -3.45 13.61
C ASP A 151 6.49 -3.26 14.82
N LYS A 152 6.37 -2.15 15.56
CA LYS A 152 7.12 -1.90 16.81
C LYS A 152 6.68 -2.77 17.98
N MET A 153 5.44 -3.25 18.01
CA MET A 153 4.98 -4.16 19.05
C MET A 153 5.56 -5.57 18.87
N ASN A 154 6.01 -5.92 17.65
CA ASN A 154 6.51 -7.23 17.26
C ASN A 154 5.71 -8.37 17.90
N ILE A 155 4.42 -8.43 17.54
CA ILE A 155 3.48 -9.36 18.14
C ILE A 155 3.69 -10.76 17.55
N GLU A 156 3.76 -11.74 18.44
CA GLU A 156 3.84 -13.16 18.12
C GLU A 156 2.85 -13.93 18.99
N VAL A 157 2.37 -15.08 18.49
CA VAL A 157 1.52 -15.97 19.27
C VAL A 157 2.17 -17.35 19.30
N ASN A 158 2.49 -17.83 20.49
CA ASN A 158 3.11 -19.14 20.63
C ASN A 158 2.08 -20.27 20.54
N LYS A 159 2.57 -21.52 20.54
CA LYS A 159 1.74 -22.72 20.40
C LYS A 159 0.83 -23.01 21.61
N VAL A 160 1.04 -22.30 22.73
CA VAL A 160 0.24 -22.42 23.95
C VAL A 160 -0.85 -21.34 24.01
N GLY A 161 -0.78 -20.34 23.12
CA GLY A 161 -1.80 -19.30 22.99
C GLY A 161 -1.42 -18.00 23.65
N GLU A 162 -0.20 -17.91 24.18
CA GLU A 162 0.31 -16.66 24.73
C GLU A 162 0.61 -15.69 23.59
N ILE A 163 0.14 -14.46 23.79
CA ILE A 163 0.43 -13.32 22.95
C ILE A 163 1.67 -12.65 23.53
N LEU A 164 2.74 -12.64 22.75
CA LEU A 164 4.02 -12.05 23.08
C LEU A 164 4.15 -10.71 22.36
N SER A 165 4.68 -9.69 23.04
CA SER A 165 5.13 -8.45 22.41
C SER A 165 6.62 -8.31 22.69
N ASN A 166 7.44 -8.30 21.64
CA ASN A 166 8.91 -8.30 21.78
C ASN A 166 9.43 -9.43 22.70
N GLY A 167 8.81 -10.61 22.63
CA GLY A 167 9.16 -11.77 23.45
C GLY A 167 8.59 -11.77 24.88
N VAL A 168 7.88 -10.72 25.31
CA VAL A 168 7.27 -10.63 26.65
C VAL A 168 5.79 -11.02 26.59
N PRO A 169 5.29 -11.93 27.44
CA PRO A 169 3.86 -12.24 27.52
C PRO A 169 3.03 -11.02 27.92
N VAL A 170 2.07 -10.65 27.08
CA VAL A 170 1.16 -9.51 27.27
C VAL A 170 -0.31 -9.93 27.35
N GLY A 171 -0.62 -11.15 26.93
CA GLY A 171 -1.96 -11.71 26.99
C GLY A 171 -1.99 -13.15 26.51
N TYR A 172 -3.19 -13.70 26.39
CA TYR A 172 -3.38 -15.03 25.84
C TYR A 172 -4.75 -15.17 25.19
N PHE A 173 -4.83 -16.11 24.26
CA PHE A 173 -6.08 -16.59 23.70
C PHE A 173 -6.62 -17.76 24.51
N THR A 174 -7.94 -17.92 24.53
CA THR A 174 -8.61 -19.15 24.96
C THR A 174 -9.48 -19.70 23.82
N ASN A 175 -10.01 -20.92 24.02
CA ASN A 175 -10.82 -21.63 23.02
C ASN A 175 -10.07 -21.93 21.71
N LEU A 176 -8.79 -22.28 21.86
CA LEU A 176 -7.89 -22.59 20.76
C LEU A 176 -7.99 -24.07 20.36
N PRO A 177 -7.77 -24.41 19.09
CA PRO A 177 -7.67 -25.79 18.66
C PRO A 177 -6.42 -26.47 19.26
N VAL A 178 -6.38 -27.80 19.21
CA VAL A 178 -5.29 -28.63 19.77
C VAL A 178 -3.91 -28.28 19.19
N SER A 179 -3.86 -27.74 17.96
CA SER A 179 -2.64 -27.23 17.34
C SER A 179 -2.93 -25.92 16.62
N PHE A 180 -2.15 -24.88 16.92
CA PHE A 180 -2.12 -23.62 16.19
C PHE A 180 -0.77 -22.91 16.42
N GLY A 181 -0.51 -21.88 15.63
CA GLY A 181 0.62 -20.96 15.76
C GLY A 181 0.28 -19.58 15.23
N SER A 182 1.20 -18.63 15.44
CA SER A 182 1.07 -17.22 15.07
C SER A 182 0.49 -16.97 13.67
N ASP A 183 0.98 -17.72 12.67
CA ASP A 183 0.63 -17.56 11.26
C ASP A 183 -0.47 -18.54 10.79
N ASP A 184 -0.98 -19.39 11.69
CA ASP A 184 -2.06 -20.31 11.35
C ASP A 184 -3.36 -19.55 11.16
N THR A 185 -4.06 -19.87 10.08
CA THR A 185 -5.32 -19.22 9.70
C THR A 185 -6.52 -19.83 10.39
N ILE A 186 -7.43 -19.00 10.90
CA ILE A 186 -8.66 -19.47 11.54
C ILE A 186 -9.71 -19.79 10.48
N MET A 187 -9.87 -21.08 10.18
CA MET A 187 -10.83 -21.56 9.19
C MET A 187 -12.29 -21.49 9.69
N ASP A 188 -13.24 -21.40 8.76
CA ASP A 188 -14.69 -21.34 9.02
C ASP A 188 -15.25 -22.45 9.93
N LYS A 189 -14.59 -23.61 10.01
CA LYS A 189 -15.03 -24.74 10.83
C LYS A 189 -14.79 -24.56 12.34
N THR A 190 -14.21 -23.45 12.76
CA THR A 190 -14.00 -23.14 14.19
C THR A 190 -15.27 -22.52 14.76
N PHE A 191 -16.13 -23.33 15.37
CA PHE A 191 -17.44 -22.87 15.90
C PHE A 191 -17.38 -22.18 17.27
N VAL A 192 -16.18 -22.05 17.85
CA VAL A 192 -15.99 -21.44 19.17
C VAL A 192 -15.35 -20.07 18.99
N ASP A 193 -15.94 -19.05 19.63
CA ASP A 193 -15.37 -17.71 19.69
C ASP A 193 -14.02 -17.76 20.42
N ILE A 194 -13.03 -17.11 19.84
CA ILE A 194 -11.70 -17.00 20.44
C ILE A 194 -11.71 -15.81 21.38
N GLU A 195 -11.53 -16.04 22.67
CA GLU A 195 -11.46 -14.95 23.65
C GLU A 195 -10.02 -14.51 23.88
N ILE A 196 -9.86 -13.26 24.29
CA ILE A 196 -8.57 -12.60 24.48
C ILE A 196 -8.52 -12.02 25.89
N TYR A 197 -7.47 -12.35 26.62
CA TYR A 197 -7.20 -11.89 27.98
C TYR A 197 -5.84 -11.20 28.03
N ASP A 198 -5.67 -10.26 28.97
CA ASP A 198 -4.35 -9.72 29.28
C ASP A 198 -3.54 -10.68 30.18
N ALA A 199 -2.28 -10.34 30.43
CA ALA A 199 -1.39 -11.10 31.30
C ALA A 199 -1.89 -11.21 32.76
N LYS A 200 -2.90 -10.44 33.17
CA LYS A 200 -3.54 -10.48 34.49
C LYS A 200 -4.90 -11.20 34.46
N SER A 201 -5.19 -11.93 33.38
CA SER A 201 -6.47 -12.64 33.16
C SER A 201 -7.70 -11.73 33.12
N LYS A 202 -7.53 -10.44 32.83
CA LYS A 202 -8.65 -9.55 32.56
C LYS A 202 -9.12 -9.76 31.13
N TYR A 203 -10.44 -9.92 30.95
CA TYR A 203 -11.05 -10.04 29.63
C TYR A 203 -10.87 -8.75 28.81
N ILE A 204 -10.25 -8.88 27.64
CA ILE A 204 -9.97 -7.78 26.70
C ILE A 204 -10.98 -7.78 25.55
N GLY A 205 -11.43 -8.95 25.11
CA GLY A 205 -12.41 -9.06 24.05
C GLY A 205 -12.45 -10.44 23.44
N LYS A 206 -13.11 -10.56 22.29
CA LYS A 206 -13.22 -11.82 21.56
C LYS A 206 -13.31 -11.61 20.06
N TYR A 207 -12.82 -12.60 19.32
CA TYR A 207 -13.08 -12.78 17.91
C TYR A 207 -14.23 -13.76 17.72
N ILE A 208 -15.32 -13.27 17.14
CA ILE A 208 -16.49 -14.05 16.81
C ILE A 208 -16.23 -14.73 15.47
N THR A 209 -16.02 -16.05 15.50
CA THR A 209 -15.60 -16.82 14.32
C THR A 209 -16.68 -16.92 13.26
N THR A 210 -17.96 -16.81 13.63
CA THR A 210 -19.11 -16.89 12.71
C THR A 210 -19.31 -15.58 11.94
N THR A 211 -19.36 -14.44 12.65
CA THR A 211 -19.56 -13.12 12.03
C THR A 211 -18.25 -12.45 11.60
N LYS A 212 -17.12 -13.08 11.92
CA LYS A 212 -15.77 -12.58 11.62
C LYS A 212 -15.48 -11.21 12.23
N GLN A 213 -16.08 -10.94 13.39
CA GLN A 213 -15.97 -9.67 14.09
C GLN A 213 -15.07 -9.79 15.31
N LEU A 214 -14.13 -8.86 15.44
CA LEU A 214 -13.43 -8.61 16.68
C LEU A 214 -14.25 -7.63 17.53
N LYS A 215 -14.52 -7.99 18.79
CA LYS A 215 -15.21 -7.12 19.76
C LYS A 215 -14.35 -6.95 21.00
N THR A 216 -14.09 -5.71 21.38
CA THR A 216 -13.43 -5.36 22.65
C THR A 216 -14.44 -5.47 23.81
N ALA A 217 -13.94 -5.67 25.03
CA ALA A 217 -14.72 -5.59 26.26
C ALA A 217 -15.36 -4.20 26.44
N GLY A 218 -14.74 -3.14 25.91
CA GLY A 218 -15.26 -1.77 25.89
C GLY A 218 -16.31 -1.49 24.81
N GLY A 219 -16.82 -2.51 24.11
CA GLY A 219 -17.94 -2.37 23.17
C GLY A 219 -17.57 -1.96 21.74
N LYS A 220 -16.30 -1.65 21.44
CA LYS A 220 -15.85 -1.41 20.06
C LYS A 220 -15.88 -2.71 19.26
N SER A 221 -16.33 -2.65 18.02
CA SER A 221 -16.37 -3.77 17.09
C SER A 221 -15.63 -3.47 15.79
N PHE A 222 -15.05 -4.49 15.18
CA PHE A 222 -14.38 -4.39 13.89
C PHE A 222 -14.53 -5.69 13.12
N THR A 223 -14.93 -5.62 11.86
CA THR A 223 -14.95 -6.79 10.98
C THR A 223 -13.58 -6.96 10.32
N LEU A 224 -12.90 -8.07 10.58
CA LEU A 224 -11.59 -8.38 10.00
C LEU A 224 -11.63 -8.60 8.47
N TYR A 225 -12.84 -8.65 7.90
CA TYR A 225 -13.10 -8.83 6.48
C TYR A 225 -13.92 -7.67 5.95
N ARG A 226 -13.47 -7.13 4.82
CA ARG A 226 -14.32 -6.36 3.93
C ARG A 226 -13.97 -6.80 2.52
N GLU A 227 -14.92 -7.42 1.82
CA GLU A 227 -14.86 -7.48 0.36
C GLU A 227 -14.71 -6.05 -0.15
N MET A 228 -13.62 -5.77 -0.84
CA MET A 228 -13.44 -4.52 -1.55
C MET A 228 -13.39 -4.81 -3.04
N SER A 229 -14.53 -4.62 -3.69
CA SER A 229 -14.73 -4.29 -5.11
C SER A 229 -13.73 -4.85 -6.14
N GLY A 230 -14.21 -5.76 -6.99
CA GLY A 230 -13.83 -5.86 -8.41
C GLY A 230 -12.54 -6.59 -8.79
N ARG A 231 -11.57 -6.74 -7.88
CA ARG A 231 -10.45 -7.68 -8.05
C ARG A 231 -10.53 -8.66 -6.90
N ALA A 232 -10.64 -9.95 -7.21
CA ALA A 232 -10.84 -11.05 -6.25
C ALA A 232 -10.01 -10.82 -4.97
N SER A 233 -10.66 -10.30 -3.93
CA SER A 233 -10.12 -10.29 -2.59
C SER A 233 -10.06 -11.76 -2.21
N ILE A 234 -8.89 -12.39 -2.38
CA ILE A 234 -8.64 -13.73 -1.87
C ILE A 234 -9.10 -13.69 -0.41
N LEU A 235 -10.16 -14.46 -0.11
CA LEU A 235 -10.72 -14.65 1.22
C LEU A 235 -9.63 -15.27 2.09
N LYS A 236 -8.75 -14.42 2.63
CA LYS A 236 -7.69 -14.85 3.54
C LYS A 236 -8.26 -14.78 4.95
N TYR A 237 -8.46 -15.94 5.54
CA TYR A 237 -8.75 -16.09 6.96
C TYR A 237 -7.70 -15.35 7.81
N PRO A 238 -8.06 -14.65 8.90
CA PRO A 238 -7.10 -13.98 9.74
C PRO A 238 -6.26 -15.03 10.45
N THR A 239 -5.01 -14.68 10.67
CA THR A 239 -4.12 -15.45 11.54
C THR A 239 -4.35 -15.02 12.99
N TYR A 240 -3.92 -15.86 13.95
CA TYR A 240 -3.95 -15.50 15.36
C TYR A 240 -3.15 -14.22 15.65
N LYS A 241 -2.02 -14.04 14.96
CA LYS A 241 -1.26 -12.78 14.98
C LYS A 241 -2.09 -11.58 14.53
N ALA A 242 -2.80 -11.68 13.41
CA ALA A 242 -3.62 -10.59 12.89
C ALA A 242 -4.74 -10.19 13.86
N ILE A 243 -5.30 -11.16 14.60
CA ILE A 243 -6.28 -10.88 15.67
C ILE A 243 -5.63 -10.12 16.82
N ALA A 244 -4.48 -10.57 17.31
CA ALA A 244 -3.77 -9.93 18.42
C ALA A 244 -3.32 -8.50 18.05
N GLU A 245 -2.74 -8.32 16.87
CA GLU A 245 -2.38 -7.01 16.32
C GLU A 245 -3.60 -6.09 16.23
N ARG A 246 -4.72 -6.60 15.73
CA ARG A 246 -5.93 -5.79 15.61
C ARG A 246 -6.54 -5.45 16.98
N MET A 247 -6.50 -6.36 17.94
CA MET A 247 -6.98 -6.11 19.30
C MET A 247 -6.15 -4.99 19.96
N ALA A 248 -4.84 -5.00 19.80
CA ALA A 248 -3.95 -3.97 20.32
C ALA A 248 -4.22 -2.57 19.74
N ILE A 249 -4.70 -2.50 18.48
CA ILE A 249 -5.14 -1.25 17.86
C ILE A 249 -6.47 -0.77 18.46
N MET A 250 -7.42 -1.69 18.66
CA MET A 250 -8.76 -1.36 19.14
C MET A 250 -8.78 -0.98 20.63
N ASP A 251 -7.97 -1.66 21.44
CA ASP A 251 -7.74 -1.37 22.85
C ASP A 251 -6.25 -1.05 23.11
N PRO A 252 -5.85 0.23 23.05
CA PRO A 252 -4.47 0.64 23.34
C PRO A 252 -3.98 0.31 24.75
N ASN A 253 -4.86 -0.05 25.68
CA ASN A 253 -4.47 -0.48 27.03
C ASN A 253 -4.03 -1.94 27.07
N PHE A 254 -4.37 -2.74 26.06
CA PHE A 254 -3.99 -4.15 25.99
C PHE A 254 -2.48 -4.31 25.83
N ILE A 255 -1.88 -3.61 24.86
CA ILE A 255 -0.44 -3.58 24.64
C ILE A 255 0.00 -2.12 24.55
N LYS A 256 0.63 -1.62 25.62
CA LYS A 256 1.26 -0.30 25.58
C LYS A 256 2.49 -0.37 24.69
N VAL A 257 2.48 0.38 23.60
CA VAL A 257 3.71 0.66 22.85
C VAL A 257 4.67 1.34 23.83
N GLN A 258 5.84 0.74 24.08
CA GLN A 258 6.90 1.42 24.81
C GLN A 258 7.39 2.58 23.93
N GLU A 259 6.87 3.78 24.17
CA GLU A 259 7.35 4.99 23.50
C GLU A 259 8.74 5.33 24.02
N LYS A 260 9.77 4.93 23.26
CA LYS A 260 11.20 5.20 23.51
C LYS A 260 11.69 4.75 24.90
N VAL A 261 12.65 3.83 24.90
CA VAL A 261 13.56 3.68 26.04
C VAL A 261 14.20 5.04 26.29
N SER A 262 13.74 5.76 27.32
CA SER A 262 14.51 6.85 27.89
C SER A 262 15.75 6.19 28.48
N VAL A 263 16.88 6.32 27.80
CA VAL A 263 18.17 5.94 28.37
C VAL A 263 18.29 6.76 29.66
N GLY A 264 18.19 6.08 30.80
CA GLY A 264 18.39 6.72 32.11
C GLY A 264 19.76 7.39 32.15
N PRO A 265 19.95 8.42 32.99
CA PRO A 265 21.23 9.10 33.07
C PRO A 265 22.34 8.08 33.37
N VAL A 266 23.34 8.03 32.48
CA VAL A 266 24.56 7.25 32.68
C VAL A 266 25.25 7.82 33.91
N VAL A 267 25.17 7.12 35.03
CA VAL A 267 25.98 7.42 36.20
C VAL A 267 27.41 7.10 35.79
N LYS A 268 28.21 8.14 35.53
CA LYS A 268 29.66 7.99 35.47
C LYS A 268 30.12 7.66 36.89
N GLU A 269 30.48 6.41 37.12
CA GLU A 269 31.25 6.04 38.30
C GLU A 269 32.50 6.92 38.34
N THR A 270 32.59 7.72 39.39
CA THR A 270 33.80 8.47 39.71
C THR A 270 34.75 7.47 40.34
N THR A 271 35.84 7.18 39.64
CA THR A 271 36.91 6.32 40.13
C THR A 271 37.59 7.03 41.31
N HIS A 272 37.63 6.35 42.46
CA HIS A 272 38.49 6.67 43.59
C HIS A 272 39.90 6.16 43.36
#